data_AF-A0A4Y8Y906-F1
#
_entry.id   AF-A0A4Y8Y906-F1
#
_cell.length_a   1.000
_cell.length_b   1.000
_cell.length_c   1.000
_cell.angle_alpha   90.00
_cell.angle_beta   90.00
_cell.angle_gamma   90.00
#
_symmetry.space_group_name_H-M   'P 1'
#
loop_
_entity.id
_entity.type
_entity.pdbx_description
1 polymer ?
#
loop_
_entity_poly.entity_id
_entity_poly.type
_entity_poly.pdbx_seq_one_letter_code
_entity_poly.pdbx_strand_id
1 'polypeptide(L)'
;MSGTQSLIGLLRETAEESDGLVELRPGLSDARMDTWAAPVPEEIRVLLRAVGGIRIAFGRSRTDGGYLFTDIDFDEPLNEGKAPGGGDGSWYVERAGGPGTHHFVHLDSAGGFVYVDVSAGGDGETSTWGPVFTFSDDNDTRRLADSLPAWARRTAECLRDAVREADGDVTKLNSAFAESWREPERSGPDVLPVSAAEARASADPVVRSVAETLPDDGALADFRGVDGCAQVIFQFPEECRFGRAHGGTVLTAVPLPYED
;
A
#
# COMPACT_ATOMS: atom_id res chain seq x y z
N MET A 1 -14.20 22.69 2.29
CA MET A 1 -13.95 21.42 3.01
C MET A 1 -12.58 20.93 2.58
N SER A 2 -11.73 20.46 3.49
CA SER A 2 -10.43 19.88 3.09
C SER A 2 -10.62 18.62 2.25
N GLY A 3 -9.61 18.23 1.47
CA GLY A 3 -9.64 17.00 0.66
C GLY A 3 -9.98 15.76 1.48
N THR A 4 -9.45 15.65 2.70
CA THR A 4 -9.73 14.54 3.64
C THR A 4 -11.18 14.52 4.11
N GLN A 5 -11.76 15.67 4.44
CA GLN A 5 -13.16 15.73 4.89
C GLN A 5 -14.14 15.32 3.78
N SER A 6 -13.85 15.74 2.54
CA SER A 6 -14.59 15.28 1.37
C SER A 6 -14.45 13.76 1.16
N LEU A 7 -13.27 13.19 1.39
CA LEU A 7 -13.05 11.75 1.31
C LEU A 7 -13.86 10.98 2.36
N ILE A 8 -13.83 11.42 3.61
CA ILE A 8 -14.62 10.81 4.70
C ILE A 8 -16.12 10.83 4.36
N GLY A 9 -16.61 11.95 3.80
CA GLY A 9 -17.99 12.06 3.33
C GLY A 9 -18.32 11.03 2.26
N LEU A 10 -17.47 10.92 1.23
CA LEU A 10 -17.62 9.95 0.14
C LEU A 10 -17.66 8.50 0.65
N LEU A 11 -16.76 8.13 1.58
CA LEU A 11 -16.74 6.79 2.17
C LEU A 11 -18.04 6.47 2.92
N ARG A 12 -18.54 7.42 3.71
CA ARG A 12 -19.79 7.26 4.48
C ARG A 12 -21.01 7.13 3.56
N GLU A 13 -21.13 8.03 2.59
CA GLU A 13 -22.20 8.00 1.59
C GLU A 13 -22.20 6.66 0.84
N THR A 14 -21.02 6.21 0.39
CA THR A 14 -20.88 4.92 -0.31
C THR A 14 -21.30 3.74 0.54
N ALA A 15 -20.89 3.71 1.82
CA ALA A 15 -21.29 2.64 2.74
C ALA A 15 -22.80 2.65 3.02
N GLU A 16 -23.40 3.83 3.20
CA GLU A 16 -24.84 4.01 3.38
C GLU A 16 -25.65 3.57 2.15
N GLU A 17 -25.19 3.90 0.93
CA GLU A 17 -25.83 3.49 -0.32
C GLU A 17 -25.70 1.99 -0.63
N SER A 18 -24.72 1.30 -0.02
CA SER A 18 -24.35 -0.07 -0.40
C SER A 18 -25.27 -1.18 0.09
N ASP A 19 -26.26 -0.87 0.94
CA ASP A 19 -27.14 -1.85 1.61
C ASP A 19 -26.34 -3.00 2.29
N GLY A 20 -25.25 -2.64 2.97
CA GLY A 20 -24.40 -3.58 3.72
C GLY A 20 -23.36 -4.33 2.88
N LEU A 21 -23.21 -4.01 1.60
CA LEU A 21 -22.12 -4.56 0.78
C LEU A 21 -20.77 -3.89 1.07
N VAL A 22 -20.78 -2.66 1.58
CA VAL A 22 -19.59 -1.93 2.02
C VAL A 22 -19.80 -1.47 3.47
N GLU A 23 -18.87 -1.83 4.35
CA GLU A 23 -18.92 -1.46 5.76
C GLU A 23 -17.67 -0.67 6.15
N LEU A 24 -17.84 0.40 6.93
CA LEU A 24 -16.71 1.15 7.49
C LEU A 24 -16.40 0.63 8.89
N ARG A 25 -15.13 0.36 9.17
CA ARG A 25 -14.69 0.01 10.52
C ARG A 25 -14.63 1.27 11.41
N PRO A 26 -14.85 1.12 12.73
CA PRO A 26 -14.69 2.22 13.67
C PRO A 26 -13.34 2.91 13.51
N GLY A 27 -13.32 4.23 13.67
CA GLY A 27 -12.09 5.01 13.62
C GLY A 27 -11.11 4.66 14.74
N LEU A 28 -9.84 4.95 14.50
CA LEU A 28 -8.74 4.72 15.42
C LEU A 28 -8.59 5.87 16.41
N SER A 29 -8.25 5.54 17.65
CA SER A 29 -7.95 6.54 18.68
C SER A 29 -6.55 7.14 18.47
N ASP A 30 -6.34 8.38 18.91
CA ASP A 30 -5.01 9.00 18.91
C ASP A 30 -4.01 8.15 19.71
N ALA A 31 -4.43 7.62 20.87
CA ALA A 31 -3.59 6.75 21.68
C ALA A 31 -3.12 5.50 20.94
N ARG A 32 -3.93 4.94 20.03
CA ARG A 32 -3.51 3.81 19.17
C ARG A 32 -2.51 4.27 18.11
N MET A 33 -2.81 5.35 17.39
CA MET A 33 -1.90 5.89 16.37
C MET A 33 -0.56 6.34 16.98
N ASP A 34 -0.54 6.78 18.24
CA ASP A 34 0.66 7.17 18.97
C ASP A 34 1.55 5.97 19.36
N THR A 35 1.06 4.73 19.23
CA THR A 35 1.89 3.52 19.41
C THR A 35 2.67 3.12 18.16
N TRP A 36 2.38 3.75 17.02
CA TRP A 36 3.01 3.40 15.75
C TRP A 36 4.43 3.94 15.65
N ALA A 37 5.28 3.24 14.88
CA ALA A 37 6.71 3.53 14.79
C ALA A 37 7.02 4.96 14.28
N ALA A 38 6.15 5.51 13.43
CA ALA A 38 6.27 6.86 12.91
C ALA A 38 5.07 7.72 13.33
N PRO A 39 5.29 8.95 13.83
CA PRO A 39 4.23 9.92 14.04
C PRO A 39 3.35 10.08 12.80
N VAL A 40 2.05 9.87 12.98
CA VAL A 40 1.06 9.99 11.89
C VAL A 40 0.78 11.46 11.59
N PRO A 41 0.92 11.93 10.34
CA PRO A 41 0.55 13.28 9.92
C PRO A 41 -0.91 13.59 10.22
N GLU A 42 -1.22 14.82 10.62
CA GLU A 42 -2.57 15.20 11.05
C GLU A 42 -3.64 14.95 9.96
N GLU A 43 -3.30 15.13 8.69
CA GLU A 43 -4.22 14.82 7.59
C GLU A 43 -4.63 13.34 7.59
N ILE A 44 -3.68 12.43 7.82
CA ILE A 44 -3.93 11.00 7.91
C ILE A 44 -4.68 10.69 9.22
N ARG A 45 -4.31 11.32 10.35
CA ARG A 45 -5.05 11.17 11.62
C ARG A 45 -6.52 11.51 11.48
N VAL A 46 -6.85 12.61 10.77
CA VAL A 46 -8.25 13.00 10.52
C VAL A 46 -9.01 11.90 9.78
N LEU A 47 -8.40 11.27 8.77
CA LEU A 47 -8.99 10.12 8.07
C LEU A 47 -9.17 8.93 9.03
N LEU A 48 -8.12 8.53 9.73
CA LEU A 48 -8.09 7.34 10.57
C LEU A 48 -9.01 7.44 11.79
N ARG A 49 -9.15 8.64 12.40
CA ARG A 49 -10.14 8.88 13.46
C ARG A 49 -11.58 8.69 12.98
N ALA A 50 -11.84 8.88 11.69
CA ALA A 50 -13.17 8.75 11.12
C ALA A 50 -13.46 7.33 10.61
N VAL A 51 -12.46 6.66 10.03
CA VAL A 51 -12.58 5.35 9.38
C VAL A 51 -11.31 4.55 9.65
N GLY A 52 -11.42 3.45 10.41
CA GLY A 52 -10.29 2.57 10.72
C GLY A 52 -10.02 1.50 9.65
N GLY A 53 -10.91 1.38 8.66
CA GLY A 53 -10.82 0.39 7.60
C GLY A 53 -12.12 0.28 6.82
N ILE A 54 -12.11 -0.53 5.76
CA ILE A 54 -13.23 -0.74 4.84
C ILE A 54 -13.40 -2.24 4.62
N ARG A 55 -14.60 -2.77 4.81
CA ARG A 55 -14.96 -4.15 4.49
C ARG A 55 -15.80 -4.15 3.23
N ILE A 56 -15.43 -5.00 2.28
CA ILE A 56 -16.02 -4.99 0.94
C ILE A 56 -16.50 -6.40 0.62
N ALA A 57 -17.80 -6.55 0.41
CA ALA A 57 -18.40 -7.84 0.11
C ALA A 57 -17.96 -8.33 -1.28
N PHE A 58 -17.44 -9.55 -1.37
CA PHE A 58 -16.99 -10.14 -2.64
C PHE A 58 -17.81 -11.37 -3.06
N GLY A 59 -18.65 -11.88 -2.16
CA GLY A 59 -19.49 -13.05 -2.45
C GLY A 59 -20.39 -13.43 -1.29
N ARG A 60 -21.00 -14.62 -1.39
CA ARG A 60 -21.80 -15.21 -0.32
C ARG A 60 -21.24 -16.56 0.10
N SER A 61 -21.27 -16.78 1.41
CA SER A 61 -21.02 -18.07 2.02
C SER A 61 -22.04 -19.09 1.54
N ARG A 62 -21.57 -20.28 1.14
CA ARG A 62 -22.44 -21.39 0.74
C ARG A 62 -23.16 -22.05 1.92
N THR A 63 -22.70 -21.81 3.15
CA THR A 63 -23.20 -22.47 4.35
C THR A 63 -24.40 -21.75 4.96
N ASP A 64 -24.31 -20.43 5.10
CA ASP A 64 -25.32 -19.60 5.78
C ASP A 64 -25.86 -18.45 4.92
N GLY A 65 -25.35 -18.27 3.70
CA GLY A 65 -25.77 -17.21 2.77
C GLY A 65 -25.28 -15.81 3.16
N GLY A 66 -24.51 -15.67 4.24
CA GLY A 66 -23.92 -14.41 4.68
C GLY A 66 -22.88 -13.88 3.69
N TYR A 67 -22.60 -12.58 3.73
CA TYR A 67 -21.57 -11.98 2.88
C TYR A 67 -20.16 -12.43 3.31
N LEU A 68 -19.32 -12.65 2.31
CA LEU A 68 -17.88 -12.81 2.48
C LEU A 68 -17.22 -11.47 2.19
N PHE A 69 -16.27 -11.06 3.03
CA PHE A 69 -15.64 -9.74 2.95
C PHE A 69 -14.14 -9.84 2.74
N THR A 70 -13.62 -8.91 1.96
CA THR A 70 -12.21 -8.54 1.98
C THR A 70 -12.07 -7.24 2.78
N ASP A 71 -10.94 -7.07 3.47
CA ASP A 71 -10.72 -5.98 4.41
C ASP A 71 -9.55 -5.11 3.95
N ILE A 72 -9.77 -3.81 3.89
CA ILE A 72 -8.72 -2.79 3.98
C ILE A 72 -8.66 -2.40 5.46
N ASP A 73 -7.56 -2.72 6.14
CA ASP A 73 -7.40 -2.50 7.57
C ASP A 73 -6.26 -1.51 7.81
N PHE A 74 -6.58 -0.30 8.28
CA PHE A 74 -5.55 0.70 8.57
C PHE A 74 -4.81 0.43 9.89
N ASP A 75 -5.20 -0.59 10.65
CA ASP A 75 -4.51 -1.04 11.87
C ASP A 75 -4.10 -2.52 11.76
N GLU A 76 -3.65 -2.93 10.57
CA GLU A 76 -3.33 -4.31 10.22
C GLU A 76 -2.33 -4.95 11.21
N PRO A 77 -2.65 -6.10 11.82
CA PRO A 77 -1.77 -6.86 12.72
C PRO A 77 -0.37 -7.16 12.17
N LEU A 78 -0.21 -7.23 10.85
CA LEU A 78 1.10 -7.42 10.22
C LEU A 78 2.10 -6.32 10.58
N ASN A 79 1.63 -5.11 10.88
CA ASN A 79 2.47 -4.01 11.39
C ASN A 79 3.11 -4.31 12.76
N GLU A 80 2.59 -5.29 13.49
CA GLU A 80 3.16 -5.81 14.74
C GLU A 80 3.96 -7.11 14.52
N GLY A 81 4.27 -7.46 13.26
CA GLY A 81 5.00 -8.68 12.89
C GLY A 81 4.15 -9.96 12.99
N LYS A 82 2.83 -9.85 13.02
CA LYS A 82 1.92 -11.01 13.14
C LYS A 82 1.23 -11.27 11.82
N ALA A 83 1.49 -12.42 11.21
CA ALA A 83 0.81 -12.84 10.00
C ALA A 83 -0.70 -13.10 10.26
N PRO A 84 -1.56 -12.94 9.23
CA PRO A 84 -2.97 -13.34 9.33
C PRO A 84 -3.10 -14.77 9.82
N GLY A 85 -3.93 -14.99 10.84
CA GLY A 85 -4.11 -16.32 11.45
C GLY A 85 -3.14 -16.67 12.58
N GLY A 86 -2.26 -15.75 13.00
CA GLY A 86 -1.45 -15.89 14.23
C GLY A 86 -0.06 -16.50 14.03
N GLY A 87 0.52 -16.34 12.83
CA GLY A 87 1.88 -16.78 12.50
C GLY A 87 2.93 -15.68 12.55
N ASP A 88 4.16 -16.03 12.17
CA ASP A 88 5.27 -15.09 12.01
C ASP A 88 5.12 -14.28 10.72
N GLY A 89 5.05 -12.95 10.84
CA GLY A 89 4.96 -12.01 9.73
C GLY A 89 6.30 -11.44 9.26
N SER A 90 7.42 -11.93 9.80
CA SER A 90 8.77 -11.41 9.56
C SER A 90 9.13 -11.30 8.08
N TRP A 91 8.78 -12.30 7.25
CA TRP A 91 9.06 -12.26 5.82
C TRP A 91 8.45 -11.04 5.13
N TYR A 92 7.18 -10.72 5.40
CA TYR A 92 6.50 -9.57 4.80
C TYR A 92 7.13 -8.25 5.24
N VAL A 93 7.45 -8.14 6.53
CA VAL A 93 8.10 -6.97 7.14
C VAL A 93 9.46 -6.74 6.51
N GLU A 94 10.28 -7.79 6.37
CA GLU A 94 11.59 -7.71 5.72
C GLU A 94 11.46 -7.35 4.24
N ARG A 95 10.53 -7.98 3.50
CA ARG A 95 10.30 -7.67 2.08
C ARG A 95 9.90 -6.21 1.85
N ALA A 96 9.13 -5.62 2.77
CA ALA A 96 8.73 -4.21 2.77
C ALA A 96 9.83 -3.24 3.27
N GLY A 97 11.07 -3.70 3.45
CA GLY A 97 12.21 -2.87 3.84
C GLY A 97 12.63 -2.96 5.30
N GLY A 98 11.98 -3.82 6.08
CA GLY A 98 12.25 -4.04 7.49
C GLY A 98 11.37 -3.22 8.44
N PRO A 99 11.52 -3.42 9.76
CA PRO A 99 10.70 -2.73 10.76
C PRO A 99 10.81 -1.21 10.70
N GLY A 100 9.67 -0.51 10.83
CA GLY A 100 9.62 0.95 10.88
C GLY A 100 9.71 1.64 9.52
N THR A 101 9.81 0.87 8.43
CA THR A 101 9.86 1.42 7.07
C THR A 101 8.50 1.39 6.36
N HIS A 102 7.46 0.84 6.96
CA HIS A 102 6.18 0.66 6.27
C HIS A 102 5.01 0.71 7.22
N HIS A 103 3.82 0.86 6.66
CA HIS A 103 2.55 0.62 7.35
C HIS A 103 1.60 -0.13 6.41
N PHE A 104 1.38 -1.42 6.65
CA PHE A 104 0.45 -2.26 5.90
C PHE A 104 -0.99 -1.77 6.10
N VAL A 105 -1.75 -1.77 5.00
CA VAL A 105 -3.15 -1.30 4.97
C VAL A 105 -4.12 -2.27 4.29
N HIS A 106 -3.62 -3.22 3.51
CA HIS A 106 -4.45 -4.23 2.87
C HIS A 106 -3.63 -5.48 2.52
N LEU A 107 -4.20 -6.65 2.80
CA LEU A 107 -3.71 -7.93 2.35
C LEU A 107 -4.79 -8.52 1.44
N ASP A 108 -4.46 -8.72 0.16
CA ASP A 108 -5.37 -9.37 -0.74
C ASP A 108 -5.31 -10.90 -0.55
N SER A 109 -6.41 -11.60 -0.88
CA SER A 109 -6.48 -13.05 -0.74
C SER A 109 -5.67 -13.81 -1.80
N ALA A 110 -5.04 -13.10 -2.74
CA ALA A 110 -4.20 -13.62 -3.80
C ALA A 110 -2.69 -13.43 -3.51
N GLY A 111 -2.31 -12.96 -2.32
CA GLY A 111 -0.91 -12.79 -1.91
C GLY A 111 -0.33 -11.40 -2.22
N GLY A 112 -1.16 -10.40 -2.50
CA GLY A 112 -0.75 -9.01 -2.65
C GLY A 112 -0.76 -8.25 -1.32
N PHE A 113 0.29 -7.46 -1.07
CA PHE A 113 0.47 -6.71 0.16
C PHE A 113 0.57 -5.21 -0.12
N VAL A 114 -0.41 -4.44 0.32
CA VAL A 114 -0.43 -2.98 0.16
C VAL A 114 0.05 -2.32 1.45
N TYR A 115 0.99 -1.40 1.30
CA TYR A 115 1.58 -0.67 2.42
C TYR A 115 1.89 0.77 2.04
N VAL A 116 1.90 1.64 3.05
CA VAL A 116 2.42 3.00 2.94
C VAL A 116 3.92 2.96 3.19
N ASP A 117 4.68 3.66 2.37
CA ASP A 117 6.07 4.00 2.67
C ASP A 117 6.14 4.88 3.92
N VAL A 118 6.86 4.42 4.94
CA VAL A 118 7.02 5.14 6.19
C VAL A 118 8.50 5.24 6.50
N SER A 119 8.93 6.38 7.05
CA SER A 119 10.21 6.48 7.73
C SER A 119 9.94 7.00 9.13
N ALA A 120 10.32 6.22 10.14
CA ALA A 120 10.20 6.62 11.54
C ALA A 120 11.06 7.86 11.89
N GLY A 121 12.03 8.21 11.04
CA GLY A 121 13.06 9.22 11.34
C GLY A 121 14.03 8.71 12.40
N GLY A 122 15.33 8.81 12.13
CA GLY A 122 16.34 8.62 13.17
C GLY A 122 16.40 9.79 14.17
N ASP A 123 17.34 9.73 15.12
CA ASP A 123 17.58 10.82 16.07
C ASP A 123 17.84 12.16 15.35
N GLY A 124 16.85 13.05 15.36
CA GLY A 124 16.91 14.36 14.71
C GLY A 124 16.39 14.43 13.28
N GLU A 125 15.93 13.32 12.70
CA GLU A 125 15.22 13.31 11.41
C GLU A 125 13.71 13.36 11.61
N THR A 126 13.02 14.02 10.68
CA THR A 126 11.55 14.08 10.73
C THR A 126 10.97 12.82 10.10
N SER A 127 10.05 12.17 10.81
CA SER A 127 9.30 11.03 10.27
C SER A 127 8.49 11.43 9.03
N THR A 128 8.40 10.54 8.05
CA THR A 128 7.65 10.78 6.82
C THR A 128 6.67 9.66 6.52
N TRP A 129 5.51 10.03 5.98
CA TRP A 129 4.55 9.13 5.35
C TRP A 129 4.51 9.46 3.86
N GLY A 130 4.91 8.49 3.05
CA GLY A 130 5.12 8.64 1.62
C GLY A 130 4.05 7.94 0.76
N PRO A 131 4.43 7.49 -0.44
CA PRO A 131 3.56 6.80 -1.38
C PRO A 131 3.02 5.47 -0.85
N VAL A 132 1.96 4.98 -1.49
CA VAL A 132 1.41 3.65 -1.26
C VAL A 132 1.97 2.71 -2.31
N PHE A 133 2.46 1.56 -1.88
CA PHE A 133 3.01 0.52 -2.71
C PHE A 133 2.25 -0.80 -2.54
N THR A 134 2.39 -1.68 -3.52
CA THR A 134 2.03 -3.09 -3.40
C THR A 134 3.17 -3.98 -3.88
N PHE A 135 3.36 -5.14 -3.26
CA PHE A 135 4.20 -6.21 -3.77
C PHE A 135 3.45 -7.54 -3.71
N SER A 136 3.93 -8.50 -4.49
CA SER A 136 3.52 -9.90 -4.45
C SER A 136 4.74 -10.81 -4.15
N ASP A 137 4.58 -12.11 -4.34
CA ASP A 137 5.65 -13.09 -4.17
C ASP A 137 6.78 -12.92 -5.20
N ASP A 138 6.50 -12.30 -6.36
CA ASP A 138 7.49 -11.97 -7.38
C ASP A 138 8.30 -10.71 -7.02
N ASN A 139 9.46 -10.51 -7.64
CA ASN A 139 10.30 -9.31 -7.50
C ASN A 139 9.70 -8.06 -8.19
N ASP A 140 8.37 -7.99 -8.24
CA ASP A 140 7.62 -6.88 -8.76
C ASP A 140 7.00 -6.04 -7.64
N THR A 141 6.94 -4.74 -7.88
CA THR A 141 6.29 -3.81 -6.96
C THR A 141 5.77 -2.63 -7.74
N ARG A 142 4.67 -2.08 -7.24
CA ARG A 142 3.96 -0.98 -7.89
C ARG A 142 3.75 0.14 -6.89
N ARG A 143 4.03 1.37 -7.30
CA ARG A 143 3.48 2.55 -6.61
C ARG A 143 2.03 2.68 -7.03
N LEU A 144 1.09 2.67 -6.10
CA LEU A 144 -0.35 2.77 -6.37
C LEU A 144 -0.86 4.20 -6.30
N ALA A 145 -0.28 5.02 -5.41
CA ALA A 145 -0.61 6.43 -5.24
C ALA A 145 0.51 7.17 -4.50
N ASP A 146 0.53 8.49 -4.58
CA ASP A 146 1.57 9.32 -3.93
C ASP A 146 1.36 9.50 -2.42
N SER A 147 0.21 9.11 -1.88
CA SER A 147 -0.08 9.15 -0.44
C SER A 147 -1.27 8.27 -0.05
N LEU A 148 -1.38 7.93 1.24
CA LEU A 148 -2.52 7.18 1.77
C LEU A 148 -3.89 7.84 1.49
N PRO A 149 -4.09 9.15 1.71
CA PRO A 149 -5.36 9.80 1.36
C PRO A 149 -5.68 9.75 -0.14
N ALA A 150 -4.67 9.83 -1.01
CA ALA A 150 -4.87 9.72 -2.46
C ALA A 150 -5.31 8.30 -2.86
N TRP A 151 -4.66 7.28 -2.31
CA TRP A 151 -5.05 5.88 -2.51
C TRP A 151 -6.47 5.61 -1.99
N ALA A 152 -6.76 5.99 -0.75
CA ALA A 152 -8.08 5.80 -0.14
C ALA A 152 -9.19 6.54 -0.91
N ARG A 153 -8.91 7.72 -1.47
CA ARG A 153 -9.84 8.45 -2.34
C ARG A 153 -10.17 7.67 -3.60
N ARG A 154 -9.16 7.18 -4.30
CA ARG A 154 -9.41 6.37 -5.50
C ARG A 154 -10.20 5.11 -5.15
N THR A 155 -9.85 4.41 -4.06
CA THR A 155 -10.61 3.25 -3.60
C THR A 155 -12.08 3.60 -3.32
N ALA A 156 -12.34 4.73 -2.67
CA ALA A 156 -13.70 5.21 -2.40
C ALA A 156 -14.48 5.55 -3.68
N GLU A 157 -13.81 6.13 -4.68
CA GLU A 157 -14.41 6.43 -5.99
C GLU A 157 -14.75 5.14 -6.76
N CYS A 158 -13.83 4.17 -6.80
CA CYS A 158 -14.09 2.84 -7.37
C CYS A 158 -15.25 2.14 -6.66
N LEU A 159 -15.32 2.20 -5.33
CA LEU A 159 -16.40 1.60 -4.55
C LEU A 159 -17.75 2.24 -4.85
N ARG A 160 -17.82 3.58 -4.89
CA ARG A 160 -19.06 4.30 -5.21
C ARG A 160 -19.60 3.87 -6.57
N ASP A 161 -18.73 3.82 -7.57
CA ASP A 161 -19.15 3.49 -8.94
C ASP A 161 -19.58 2.02 -9.03
N ALA A 162 -18.85 1.12 -8.35
CA ALA A 162 -19.21 -0.30 -8.28
C ALA A 162 -20.51 -0.56 -7.49
N VAL A 163 -20.76 0.16 -6.39
CA VAL A 163 -22.01 0.07 -5.61
C VAL A 163 -23.21 0.47 -6.48
N ARG A 164 -23.07 1.54 -7.27
CA ARG A 164 -24.13 2.01 -8.17
C ARG A 164 -24.40 1.03 -9.31
N GLU A 165 -23.37 0.36 -9.82
CA GLU A 165 -23.52 -0.68 -10.84
C GLU A 165 -24.11 -1.98 -10.27
N ALA A 166 -23.75 -2.31 -9.03
CA ALA A 166 -24.15 -3.56 -8.39
C ALA A 166 -25.66 -3.70 -8.21
N ASP A 167 -26.36 -2.60 -7.90
CA ASP A 167 -27.80 -2.60 -7.61
C ASP A 167 -28.17 -3.70 -6.59
N GLY A 168 -27.38 -3.80 -5.51
CA GLY A 168 -27.51 -4.80 -4.45
C GLY A 168 -26.95 -6.21 -4.76
N ASP A 169 -26.41 -6.45 -5.96
CA ASP A 169 -25.78 -7.72 -6.32
C ASP A 169 -24.28 -7.75 -5.98
N VAL A 170 -23.91 -8.54 -4.97
CA VAL A 170 -22.51 -8.70 -4.53
C VAL A 170 -21.56 -9.21 -5.61
N THR A 171 -22.05 -10.01 -6.57
CA THR A 171 -21.20 -10.53 -7.65
C THR A 171 -20.86 -9.40 -8.62
N LYS A 172 -21.84 -8.57 -8.95
CA LYS A 172 -21.62 -7.38 -9.79
C LYS A 172 -20.73 -6.37 -9.09
N LEU A 173 -20.95 -6.12 -7.80
CA LEU A 173 -20.08 -5.27 -6.99
C LEU A 173 -18.63 -5.75 -7.11
N ASN A 174 -18.39 -7.02 -6.81
CA ASN A 174 -17.05 -7.60 -6.83
C ASN A 174 -16.40 -7.44 -8.21
N SER A 175 -17.14 -7.75 -9.29
CA SER A 175 -16.61 -7.62 -10.65
C SER A 175 -16.31 -6.17 -11.03
N ALA A 176 -17.25 -5.23 -10.82
CA ALA A 176 -17.07 -3.83 -11.16
C ALA A 176 -15.96 -3.17 -10.34
N PHE A 177 -15.90 -3.50 -9.05
CA PHE A 177 -14.86 -2.99 -8.16
C PHE A 177 -13.48 -3.57 -8.49
N ALA A 178 -13.35 -4.90 -8.66
CA ALA A 178 -12.06 -5.51 -8.96
C ALA A 178 -11.50 -5.05 -10.31
N GLU A 179 -12.36 -4.79 -11.30
CA GLU A 179 -11.93 -4.29 -12.61
C GLU A 179 -11.43 -2.84 -12.52
N SER A 180 -12.22 -1.94 -11.90
CA SER A 180 -11.86 -0.53 -11.78
C SER A 180 -10.70 -0.28 -10.82
N TRP A 181 -10.63 -1.02 -9.70
CA TRP A 181 -9.57 -0.85 -8.72
C TRP A 181 -8.21 -1.28 -9.31
N ARG A 182 -8.16 -2.40 -10.04
CA ARG A 182 -6.93 -2.93 -10.65
C ARG A 182 -6.55 -2.26 -11.97
N GLU A 183 -7.41 -1.45 -12.59
CA GLU A 183 -7.10 -0.87 -13.91
C GLU A 183 -5.76 -0.11 -13.92
N PRO A 184 -5.45 0.76 -12.95
CA PRO A 184 -4.16 1.43 -12.94
C PRO A 184 -2.95 0.54 -12.64
N GLU A 185 -3.15 -0.62 -12.01
CA GLU A 185 -2.09 -1.63 -11.90
C GLU A 185 -1.75 -2.25 -13.26
N ARG A 186 -2.72 -2.28 -14.18
CA ARG A 186 -2.55 -2.79 -15.56
C ARG A 186 -2.09 -1.72 -16.55
N SER A 187 -2.37 -0.44 -16.29
CA SER A 187 -2.11 0.66 -17.24
C SER A 187 -0.96 1.59 -16.84
N GLY A 188 -0.43 1.48 -15.61
CA GLY A 188 0.74 2.25 -15.18
C GLY A 188 2.00 1.92 -16.00
N PRO A 189 2.88 2.90 -16.27
CA PRO A 189 4.09 2.66 -17.04
C PRO A 189 5.10 1.77 -16.30
N ASP A 190 5.89 1.03 -17.09
CA ASP A 190 7.06 0.31 -16.62
C ASP A 190 8.22 1.29 -16.37
N VAL A 191 8.74 1.28 -15.15
CA VAL A 191 9.99 1.94 -14.78
C VAL A 191 11.10 0.89 -14.83
N LEU A 192 12.10 1.13 -15.68
CA LEU A 192 13.22 0.21 -15.82
C LEU A 192 14.17 0.34 -14.61
N PRO A 193 14.51 -0.76 -13.94
CA PRO A 193 15.51 -0.72 -12.89
C PRO A 193 16.90 -0.51 -13.49
N VAL A 194 17.77 0.14 -12.72
CA VAL A 194 19.18 0.36 -13.03
C VAL A 194 20.01 -0.31 -11.94
N SER A 195 21.05 -1.05 -12.33
CA SER A 195 21.95 -1.66 -11.35
C SER A 195 22.65 -0.60 -10.48
N ALA A 196 23.02 -0.95 -9.26
CA ALA A 196 23.77 -0.04 -8.38
C ALA A 196 25.08 0.43 -9.05
N ALA A 197 25.78 -0.45 -9.75
CA ALA A 197 27.00 -0.13 -10.48
C ALA A 197 26.79 0.94 -11.56
N GLU A 198 25.75 0.80 -12.39
CA GLU A 198 25.41 1.79 -13.42
C GLU A 198 24.90 3.10 -12.80
N ALA A 199 24.08 3.01 -11.75
CA ALA A 199 23.50 4.16 -11.08
C ALA A 199 24.55 5.03 -10.38
N ARG A 200 25.63 4.45 -9.84
CA ARG A 200 26.78 5.22 -9.29
C ARG A 200 27.51 6.05 -10.36
N ALA A 201 27.43 5.67 -11.63
CA ALA A 201 27.96 6.46 -12.75
C ALA A 201 26.96 7.51 -13.28
N SER A 202 25.74 7.56 -12.76
CA SER A 202 24.69 8.49 -13.22
C SER A 202 25.11 9.95 -13.05
N ALA A 203 24.70 10.81 -14.00
CA ALA A 203 24.85 12.25 -13.89
C ALA A 203 23.89 12.87 -12.86
N ASP A 204 22.80 12.17 -12.52
CA ASP A 204 21.82 12.62 -11.53
C ASP A 204 22.38 12.41 -10.10
N PRO A 205 22.52 13.49 -9.30
CA PRO A 205 23.12 13.39 -7.97
C PRO A 205 22.27 12.59 -6.98
N VAL A 206 20.94 12.58 -7.12
CA VAL A 206 20.06 11.80 -6.23
C VAL A 206 20.21 10.31 -6.53
N VAL A 207 20.16 9.92 -7.81
CA VAL A 207 20.37 8.53 -8.23
C VAL A 207 21.73 8.03 -7.78
N ARG A 208 22.78 8.83 -8.00
CA ARG A 208 24.14 8.49 -7.58
C ARG A 208 24.25 8.29 -6.08
N SER A 209 23.73 9.23 -5.29
CA SER A 209 23.80 9.19 -3.82
C SER A 209 23.05 7.99 -3.25
N VAL A 210 21.90 7.60 -3.82
CA VAL A 210 21.17 6.39 -3.39
C VAL A 210 21.96 5.13 -3.76
N ALA A 211 22.55 5.09 -4.96
CA ALA A 211 23.33 3.95 -5.40
C ALA A 211 24.62 3.72 -4.57
N GLU A 212 25.17 4.77 -3.96
CA GLU A 212 26.32 4.67 -3.04
C GLU A 212 25.98 3.92 -1.75
N THR A 213 24.70 3.86 -1.34
CA THR A 213 24.26 3.12 -0.14
C THR A 213 23.89 1.66 -0.41
N LEU A 214 23.79 1.27 -1.69
CA LEU A 214 23.40 -0.07 -2.09
C LEU A 214 24.61 -1.01 -2.22
N PRO A 215 24.45 -2.31 -1.98
CA PRO A 215 25.45 -3.31 -2.35
C PRO A 215 25.59 -3.40 -3.88
N ASP A 216 26.65 -4.06 -4.35
CA ASP A 216 26.99 -4.14 -5.78
C ASP A 216 25.96 -4.90 -6.63
N ASP A 217 25.28 -5.87 -6.03
CA ASP A 217 24.16 -6.63 -6.60
C ASP A 217 22.80 -5.96 -6.40
N GLY A 218 22.76 -4.78 -5.78
CA GLY A 218 21.54 -4.00 -5.64
C GLY A 218 21.12 -3.32 -6.93
N ALA A 219 19.88 -2.84 -6.95
CA ALA A 219 19.33 -2.04 -8.03
C ALA A 219 18.40 -0.96 -7.49
N LEU A 220 18.11 0.04 -8.33
CA LEU A 220 17.13 1.08 -8.03
C LEU A 220 16.26 1.40 -9.23
N ALA A 221 15.11 2.03 -8.98
CA ALA A 221 14.21 2.55 -9.99
C ALA A 221 13.75 3.97 -9.58
N ASP A 222 13.78 4.89 -10.53
CA ASP A 222 13.48 6.32 -10.30
C ASP A 222 12.07 6.68 -10.79
N PHE A 223 11.21 7.01 -9.84
CA PHE A 223 9.80 7.35 -10.06
C PHE A 223 9.57 8.87 -10.12
N ARG A 224 10.59 9.71 -9.94
CA ARG A 224 10.42 11.19 -9.88
C ARG A 224 9.84 11.79 -11.15
N GLY A 225 10.03 11.15 -12.29
CA GLY A 225 9.50 11.57 -13.59
C GLY A 225 8.16 10.92 -13.97
N VAL A 226 7.55 10.16 -13.06
CA VAL A 226 6.33 9.40 -13.32
C VAL A 226 5.22 9.88 -12.40
N ASP A 227 4.05 10.15 -12.96
CA ASP A 227 2.86 10.55 -12.20
C ASP A 227 2.01 9.31 -11.86
N GLY A 228 1.47 9.25 -10.65
CA GLY A 228 0.48 8.23 -10.28
C GLY A 228 1.03 6.80 -10.24
N CYS A 229 0.22 5.84 -10.73
CA CYS A 229 0.55 4.42 -10.65
C CYS A 229 1.72 4.08 -11.57
N ALA A 230 2.67 3.27 -11.10
CA ALA A 230 3.82 2.85 -11.90
C ALA A 230 4.39 1.54 -11.35
N GLN A 231 4.98 0.72 -12.23
CA GLN A 231 5.49 -0.59 -11.85
C GLN A 231 6.95 -0.79 -12.21
N VAL A 232 7.62 -1.64 -11.45
CA VAL A 232 8.98 -2.09 -11.72
C VAL A 232 9.10 -3.57 -11.40
N ILE A 233 9.88 -4.28 -12.21
CA ILE A 233 10.25 -5.67 -11.98
C ILE A 233 11.78 -5.72 -11.87
N PHE A 234 12.28 -6.06 -10.70
CA PHE A 234 13.72 -6.25 -10.49
C PHE A 234 14.14 -7.64 -10.95
N GLN A 235 15.12 -7.69 -11.85
CA GLN A 235 15.57 -8.93 -12.50
C GLN A 235 16.60 -9.66 -11.64
N PHE A 236 16.21 -10.04 -10.42
CA PHE A 236 17.02 -10.87 -9.53
C PHE A 236 16.60 -12.34 -9.63
N PRO A 237 17.55 -13.30 -9.57
CA PRO A 237 17.23 -14.72 -9.49
C PRO A 237 16.63 -15.11 -8.13
N GLU A 238 17.04 -14.43 -7.05
CA GLU A 238 16.51 -14.59 -5.70
C GLU A 238 15.42 -13.56 -5.40
N GLU A 239 14.65 -13.78 -4.33
CA GLU A 239 13.78 -12.76 -3.76
C GLU A 239 14.56 -11.51 -3.36
N CYS A 240 13.89 -10.35 -3.32
CA CYS A 240 14.51 -9.12 -2.90
C CYS A 240 13.73 -8.40 -1.80
N ARG A 241 14.46 -7.58 -1.04
CA ARG A 241 13.90 -6.61 -0.12
C ARG A 241 13.83 -5.25 -0.79
N PHE A 242 12.69 -4.58 -0.66
CA PHE A 242 12.49 -3.23 -1.16
C PHE A 242 12.88 -2.18 -0.12
N GLY A 243 13.67 -1.18 -0.53
CA GLY A 243 13.92 0.03 0.24
C GLY A 243 13.41 1.26 -0.49
N ARG A 244 13.15 2.35 0.22
CA ARG A 244 12.74 3.62 -0.39
C ARG A 244 13.68 4.75 0.03
N ALA A 245 13.95 5.64 -0.91
CA ALA A 245 14.76 6.83 -0.70
C ALA A 245 14.07 8.05 -1.32
N HIS A 246 14.50 9.25 -0.90
CA HIS A 246 14.01 10.52 -1.42
C HIS A 246 12.47 10.67 -1.32
N GLY A 247 11.90 10.34 -0.16
CA GLY A 247 10.45 10.44 0.06
C GLY A 247 9.63 9.44 -0.77
N GLY A 248 10.20 8.25 -1.04
CA GLY A 248 9.51 7.18 -1.76
C GLY A 248 9.55 7.30 -3.29
N THR A 249 10.23 8.30 -3.85
CA THR A 249 10.32 8.45 -5.31
C THR A 249 11.51 7.74 -5.93
N VAL A 250 12.46 7.23 -5.13
CA VAL A 250 13.50 6.32 -5.59
C VAL A 250 13.31 5.02 -4.84
N LEU A 251 12.91 3.99 -5.57
CA LEU A 251 12.77 2.65 -5.03
C LEU A 251 14.10 1.91 -5.19
N THR A 252 14.47 1.12 -4.21
CA THR A 252 15.66 0.28 -4.22
C THR A 252 15.27 -1.16 -3.96
N ALA A 253 16.05 -2.09 -4.47
CA ALA A 253 15.89 -3.50 -4.20
C ALA A 253 17.27 -4.14 -4.00
N VAL A 254 17.35 -5.00 -2.99
CA VAL A 254 18.55 -5.77 -2.65
C VAL A 254 18.15 -7.24 -2.59
N PRO A 255 18.85 -8.14 -3.31
CA PRO A 255 18.61 -9.58 -3.19
C PRO A 255 18.72 -10.03 -1.73
N LEU A 256 17.76 -10.82 -1.27
CA LEU A 256 17.86 -11.49 0.01
C LEU A 256 18.82 -12.68 -0.15
N PRO A 257 19.77 -12.89 0.78
CA PRO A 257 20.62 -14.06 0.72
C PRO A 257 19.74 -15.32 0.77
N TYR A 258 20.02 -16.28 -0.12
CA TYR A 258 19.45 -17.62 -0.01
C TYR A 258 19.87 -18.19 1.36
N GLU A 259 18.91 -18.45 2.25
CA GLU A 259 19.18 -19.31 3.40
C GLU A 259 19.26 -20.75 2.85
N ASP A 260 20.49 -21.27 2.74
CA ASP A 260 20.78 -22.68 2.41
C ASP A 260 20.22 -23.66 3.46
#